data_AF-A0A9E1SVZ8-F1
#
_entry.id   AF-A0A9E1SVZ8-F1
#
_cell.length_a   1.000
_cell.length_b   1.000
_cell.length_c   1.000
_cell.angle_alpha   90.00
_cell.angle_beta   90.00
_cell.angle_gamma   90.00
#
_symmetry.space_group_name_H-M   'P 1'
#
loop_
_entity.id
_entity.type
_entity.pdbx_description
1 polymer ?
#
loop_
_entity_poly.entity_id
_entity_poly.type
_entity_poly.pdbx_seq_one_letter_code
_entity_poly.pdbx_strand_id
1 'polypeptide(L)'
;MFKNGTTEEQIIANMRDDFLADATKRLTLLRENLAAARRRDCENDPFVTFRAEVHTLKGMGQAFGFPSLTLISRRLEGYLRNHSRDAFATDDDIDGFLESIAGVISAGEEPGDDKLDDILDSLPPPVPED
;
A
#
# COMPACT_ATOMS: atom_id res chain seq x y z
N MET A 1 35.81 14.26 -23.79
CA MET A 1 34.57 14.71 -23.14
C MET A 1 33.58 13.56 -23.22
N PHE A 2 33.69 12.60 -22.30
CA PHE A 2 32.74 11.49 -22.22
C PHE A 2 31.54 11.97 -21.41
N LYS A 3 30.34 11.90 -22.00
CA LYS A 3 29.11 12.14 -21.24
C LYS A 3 29.07 11.09 -20.13
N ASN A 4 29.01 11.54 -18.87
CA ASN A 4 28.92 10.71 -17.69
C ASN A 4 27.84 9.65 -17.91
N GLY A 5 28.23 8.37 -17.89
CA GLY A 5 27.29 7.27 -17.76
C GLY A 5 26.56 7.40 -16.43
N THR A 6 25.28 7.07 -16.43
CA THR A 6 24.45 6.99 -15.22
C THR A 6 25.18 6.13 -14.18
N THR A 7 25.48 6.72 -13.03
CA THR A 7 26.08 5.99 -11.90
C THR A 7 25.08 5.01 -11.32
N GLU A 8 25.56 3.98 -10.61
CA GLU A 8 24.71 3.01 -9.92
C GLU A 8 23.72 3.70 -8.96
N GLU A 9 24.18 4.72 -8.22
CA GLU A 9 23.34 5.54 -7.35
C GLU A 9 22.21 6.24 -8.11
N GLN A 10 22.49 6.76 -9.31
CA GLN A 10 21.46 7.39 -10.15
C GLN A 10 20.47 6.36 -10.72
N ILE A 11 20.90 5.13 -11.01
CA ILE A 11 20.00 4.05 -11.44
C ILE A 11 19.06 3.69 -10.29
N ILE A 12 19.59 3.51 -9.07
CA ILE A 12 18.79 3.19 -7.88
C ILE A 12 17.80 4.32 -7.56
N ALA A 13 18.24 5.57 -7.62
CA ALA A 13 17.37 6.73 -7.39
C ALA A 13 16.21 6.77 -8.39
N ASN A 14 16.49 6.60 -9.70
CA ASN A 14 15.45 6.57 -10.71
C ASN A 14 14.46 5.41 -10.51
N MET A 15 14.96 4.22 -10.17
CA MET A 15 14.10 3.06 -9.87
C MET A 15 13.20 3.30 -8.66
N ARG A 16 13.71 3.98 -7.63
CA ARG A 16 12.92 4.36 -6.45
C ARG A 16 11.84 5.39 -6.81
N ASP A 17 12.17 6.39 -7.62
CA ASP A 17 11.21 7.40 -8.08
C ASP A 17 10.08 6.76 -8.91
N ASP A 18 10.43 5.85 -9.83
CA ASP A 18 9.47 5.09 -10.63
C ASP A 18 8.57 4.23 -9.73
N PHE A 19 9.16 3.55 -8.73
CA PHE A 19 8.41 2.79 -7.73
C PHE A 19 7.43 3.68 -6.95
N LEU A 20 7.86 4.83 -6.44
CA LEU A 20 6.99 5.74 -5.68
C LEU A 20 5.85 6.29 -6.53
N ALA A 21 6.11 6.58 -7.81
CA ALA A 21 5.09 6.98 -8.76
C ALA A 21 4.06 5.86 -8.98
N ASP A 22 4.51 4.61 -9.13
CA ASP A 22 3.60 3.46 -9.30
C ASP A 22 2.84 3.12 -8.01
N ALA A 23 3.48 3.17 -6.85
CA ALA A 23 2.83 3.01 -5.55
C ALA A 23 1.73 4.07 -5.34
N THR A 24 2.00 5.32 -5.74
CA THR A 24 1.01 6.41 -5.70
C THR A 24 -0.20 6.12 -6.59
N LYS A 25 0.01 5.65 -7.82
CA LYS A 25 -1.09 5.27 -8.73
C LYS A 25 -1.96 4.17 -8.11
N ARG A 26 -1.34 3.16 -7.52
CA ARG A 26 -2.08 2.06 -6.87
C ARG A 26 -2.85 2.52 -5.64
N LEU A 27 -2.26 3.39 -4.82
CA LEU A 27 -2.96 3.98 -3.69
C LEU A 27 -4.20 4.77 -4.16
N THR A 28 -4.11 5.49 -5.28
CA THR A 28 -5.29 6.12 -5.90
C THR A 28 -6.33 5.09 -6.29
N LEU A 29 -5.95 4.00 -6.97
CA LEU A 29 -6.88 2.92 -7.34
C LEU A 29 -7.51 2.26 -6.12
N LEU A 30 -6.77 2.05 -5.03
CA LEU A 30 -7.30 1.51 -3.77
C LEU A 30 -8.40 2.42 -3.21
N ARG A 31 -8.15 3.73 -3.16
CA ARG A 31 -9.15 4.72 -2.70
C ARG A 31 -10.37 4.76 -3.60
N GLU A 32 -10.17 4.71 -4.92
CA GLU A 32 -11.28 4.68 -5.90
C GLU A 32 -12.14 3.42 -5.75
N ASN A 33 -11.52 2.25 -5.58
CA ASN A 33 -12.22 0.99 -5.34
C ASN A 33 -13.03 1.03 -4.04
N LEU A 34 -12.44 1.51 -2.93
CA LEU A 34 -13.15 1.65 -1.65
C LEU A 34 -14.33 2.61 -1.78
N ALA A 35 -14.14 3.75 -2.45
CA ALA A 35 -15.19 4.72 -2.68
C ALA A 35 -16.30 4.19 -3.61
N ALA A 36 -15.97 3.42 -4.64
CA ALA A 36 -16.93 2.77 -5.53
C ALA A 36 -17.77 1.73 -4.76
N ALA A 37 -17.13 0.93 -3.91
CA ALA A 37 -17.83 -0.02 -3.04
C ALA A 37 -18.81 0.68 -2.08
N ARG A 38 -18.36 1.77 -1.43
CA ARG A 38 -19.19 2.63 -0.57
C ARG A 38 -20.41 3.20 -1.29
N ARG A 39 -20.26 3.61 -2.55
CA ARG A 39 -21.37 4.16 -3.37
C ARG A 39 -22.26 3.09 -4.00
N ARG A 40 -21.88 1.80 -3.94
CA ARG A 40 -22.50 0.70 -4.71
C ARG A 40 -22.55 1.00 -6.21
N ASP A 41 -21.54 1.71 -6.70
CA ASP A 41 -21.47 2.24 -8.06
C ASP A 41 -20.28 1.62 -8.80
N CYS A 42 -20.47 0.40 -9.29
CA CYS A 42 -19.39 -0.37 -9.88
C CYS A 42 -19.88 -1.44 -10.87
N GLU A 43 -19.35 -1.39 -12.09
CA GLU A 43 -19.54 -2.41 -13.14
C GLU A 43 -18.71 -3.67 -12.86
N ASN A 44 -17.55 -3.50 -12.23
CA ASN A 44 -16.65 -4.57 -11.77
C ASN A 44 -16.72 -4.73 -10.25
N ASP A 45 -16.12 -5.78 -9.71
CA ASP A 45 -16.04 -5.99 -8.26
C ASP A 45 -14.90 -5.18 -7.61
N PRO A 46 -15.20 -4.07 -6.90
CA PRO A 46 -14.17 -3.24 -6.29
C PRO A 46 -13.39 -3.99 -5.20
N PHE A 47 -14.00 -4.96 -4.51
CA PHE A 47 -13.32 -5.69 -3.42
C PHE A 47 -12.23 -6.60 -3.97
N VAL A 48 -12.50 -7.31 -5.07
CA VAL A 48 -11.49 -8.16 -5.73
C VAL A 48 -10.35 -7.33 -6.29
N THR A 49 -10.65 -6.21 -6.97
CA THR A 49 -9.61 -5.31 -7.49
C THR A 49 -8.78 -4.72 -6.35
N PHE A 50 -9.43 -4.28 -5.26
CA PHE A 50 -8.74 -3.75 -4.09
C PHE A 50 -7.74 -4.76 -3.52
N ARG A 51 -8.15 -6.03 -3.32
CA ARG A 51 -7.26 -7.08 -2.82
C ARG A 51 -6.07 -7.36 -3.74
N ALA A 52 -6.27 -7.33 -5.05
CA ALA A 52 -5.19 -7.50 -6.02
C ALA A 52 -4.16 -6.35 -5.95
N GLU A 53 -4.63 -5.12 -5.78
CA GLU A 53 -3.76 -3.95 -5.63
C GLU A 53 -2.98 -3.99 -4.31
N VAL A 54 -3.60 -4.38 -3.19
CA VAL A 54 -2.90 -4.60 -1.90
C VAL A 54 -1.82 -5.67 -2.04
N HIS A 55 -2.13 -6.81 -2.66
CA HIS A 55 -1.17 -7.88 -2.89
C HIS A 55 0.02 -7.41 -3.73
N THR A 56 -0.24 -6.59 -4.76
CA THR A 56 0.81 -6.06 -5.61
C THR A 56 1.68 -5.05 -4.84
N LEU A 57 1.07 -4.14 -4.08
CA LEU A 57 1.80 -3.18 -3.24
C LEU A 57 2.72 -3.86 -2.23
N LYS A 58 2.25 -4.94 -1.60
CA LYS A 58 3.07 -5.79 -0.72
C LYS A 58 4.33 -6.30 -1.41
N GLY A 59 4.18 -6.85 -2.62
CA GLY A 59 5.29 -7.40 -3.41
C GLY A 59 6.28 -6.32 -3.84
N MET A 60 5.79 -5.15 -4.23
CA MET A 60 6.66 -4.04 -4.65
C MET A 60 7.46 -3.46 -3.48
N GLY A 61 6.85 -3.28 -2.29
CA GLY A 61 7.56 -2.75 -1.12
C GLY A 61 8.84 -3.53 -0.80
N GLN A 62 8.77 -4.86 -0.88
CA GLN A 62 9.92 -5.74 -0.63
C GLN A 62 11.01 -5.58 -1.71
N ALA A 63 10.62 -5.39 -2.97
CA ALA A 63 11.56 -5.29 -4.08
C ALA A 63 12.32 -3.96 -4.13
N PHE A 64 11.71 -2.87 -3.64
CA PHE A 64 12.25 -1.51 -3.75
C PHE A 64 12.74 -0.92 -2.41
N GLY A 65 12.83 -1.74 -1.35
CA GLY A 65 13.41 -1.32 -0.08
C GLY A 65 12.47 -0.55 0.85
N PHE A 66 11.16 -0.82 0.77
CA PHE A 66 10.12 -0.28 1.65
C PHE A 66 9.43 -1.40 2.45
N PRO A 67 10.13 -2.04 3.40
CA PRO A 67 9.56 -3.14 4.19
C PRO A 67 8.31 -2.73 4.98
N SER A 68 8.20 -1.47 5.43
CA SER A 68 6.98 -0.92 6.05
C SER A 68 5.75 -1.09 5.15
N LEU A 69 5.85 -0.76 3.85
CA LEU A 69 4.75 -0.95 2.90
C LEU A 69 4.38 -2.42 2.75
N THR A 70 5.36 -3.32 2.77
CA THR A 70 5.11 -4.77 2.77
C THR A 70 4.37 -5.21 4.04
N LEU A 71 4.79 -4.72 5.21
CA LEU A 71 4.18 -5.07 6.50
C LEU A 71 2.74 -4.57 6.61
N ILE A 72 2.51 -3.29 6.30
CA ILE A 72 1.18 -2.68 6.34
C ILE A 72 0.26 -3.36 5.32
N SER A 73 0.74 -3.61 4.10
CA SER A 73 -0.05 -4.29 3.06
C SER A 73 -0.38 -5.74 3.42
N ARG A 74 0.56 -6.48 4.02
CA ARG A 74 0.29 -7.84 4.52
C ARG A 74 -0.75 -7.83 5.63
N ARG A 75 -0.65 -6.88 6.58
CA ARG A 75 -1.60 -6.75 7.68
C ARG A 75 -2.99 -6.41 7.16
N LEU A 76 -3.10 -5.51 6.19
CA LEU A 76 -4.35 -5.22 5.47
C LEU A 76 -4.87 -6.45 4.72
N GLU A 77 -4.03 -7.19 4.00
CA GLU A 77 -4.43 -8.41 3.31
C GLU A 77 -5.01 -9.44 4.27
N GLY A 78 -4.38 -9.61 5.45
CA GLY A 78 -4.86 -10.48 6.52
C GLY A 78 -6.17 -10.00 7.15
N TYR A 79 -6.28 -8.70 7.40
CA TYR A 79 -7.51 -8.06 7.88
C TYR A 79 -8.68 -8.37 6.95
N LEU A 80 -8.49 -8.18 5.64
CA LEU A 80 -9.51 -8.39 4.61
C LEU A 80 -9.88 -9.85 4.34
N ARG A 81 -9.13 -10.85 4.85
CA ARG A 81 -9.44 -12.28 4.62
C ARG A 81 -10.83 -12.66 5.14
N ASN A 82 -11.28 -12.01 6.20
CA ASN A 82 -12.54 -12.29 6.86
C ASN A 82 -13.67 -11.35 6.41
N HIS A 83 -13.40 -10.45 5.47
CA HIS A 83 -14.38 -9.46 5.02
C HIS A 83 -15.27 -10.00 3.93
N SER A 84 -16.58 -9.80 4.11
CA SER A 84 -17.52 -9.82 3.00
C SER A 84 -17.41 -8.51 2.20
N ARG A 85 -17.99 -8.49 1.00
CA ARG A 85 -18.08 -7.28 0.17
C ARG A 85 -18.84 -6.15 0.87
N ASP A 86 -19.93 -6.49 1.55
CA ASP A 86 -20.72 -5.50 2.30
C ASP A 86 -19.92 -4.98 3.51
N ALA A 87 -19.19 -5.84 4.22
CA ALA A 87 -18.33 -5.42 5.33
C ALA A 87 -17.22 -4.47 4.86
N PHE A 88 -16.55 -4.81 3.75
CA PHE A 88 -15.53 -3.94 3.12
C PHE A 88 -16.04 -2.53 2.82
N ALA A 89 -17.27 -2.40 2.34
CA ALA A 89 -17.83 -1.10 1.97
C ALA A 89 -18.12 -0.20 3.18
N THR A 90 -18.30 -0.76 4.38
CA THR A 90 -18.69 0.00 5.59
C THR A 90 -17.61 0.03 6.66
N ASP A 91 -16.43 -0.50 6.36
CA ASP A 91 -15.34 -0.59 7.32
C ASP A 91 -14.45 0.65 7.24
N ASP A 92 -14.43 1.41 8.33
CA ASP A 92 -13.66 2.65 8.45
C ASP A 92 -12.18 2.38 8.79
N ASP A 93 -11.84 1.20 9.34
CA ASP A 93 -10.45 0.87 9.67
C ASP A 93 -9.58 0.76 8.41
N ILE A 94 -10.20 0.48 7.25
CA ILE A 94 -9.53 0.45 5.94
C ILE A 94 -8.95 1.82 5.60
N ASP A 95 -9.61 2.93 5.96
CA ASP A 95 -9.06 4.26 5.71
C ASP A 95 -7.76 4.48 6.48
N GLY A 96 -7.67 3.99 7.74
CA GLY A 96 -6.44 4.07 8.54
C GLY A 96 -5.25 3.33 7.90
N PHE A 97 -5.50 2.17 7.29
CA PHE A 97 -4.48 1.49 6.49
C PHE A 97 -4.05 2.31 5.27
N LEU A 98 -5.00 2.88 4.52
CA LEU A 98 -4.70 3.68 3.33
C LEU A 98 -3.97 4.98 3.68
N GLU A 99 -4.29 5.61 4.82
CA GLU A 99 -3.58 6.78 5.35
C GLU A 99 -2.16 6.43 5.74
N SER A 100 -1.94 5.29 6.41
CA SER A 100 -0.60 4.82 6.77
C SER A 100 0.26 4.55 5.53
N ILE A 101 -0.29 3.86 4.52
CA ILE A 101 0.36 3.65 3.23
C ILE A 101 0.69 4.99 2.55
N ALA A 102 -0.25 5.93 2.55
CA ALA A 102 -0.05 7.25 1.98
C ALA A 102 1.08 8.02 2.68
N GLY A 103 1.16 7.92 4.01
CA GLY A 103 2.21 8.54 4.81
C GLY A 103 3.60 8.05 4.43
N VAL A 104 3.77 6.74 4.24
CA VAL A 104 5.05 6.17 3.81
C VAL A 104 5.40 6.58 2.37
N ILE A 105 4.45 6.47 1.43
CA ILE A 105 4.67 6.87 0.03
C ILE A 105 5.01 8.36 -0.06
N SER A 106 4.30 9.21 0.67
CA SER A 106 4.51 10.66 0.65
C SER A 106 5.81 11.10 1.33
N ALA A 107 6.26 10.40 2.37
CA ALA A 107 7.59 10.61 2.94
C ALA A 107 8.67 10.21 1.92
N GLY A 108 8.37 9.21 1.09
CA GLY A 108 9.23 8.71 0.03
C GLY A 108 10.43 7.94 0.57
N GLU A 109 10.53 7.75 1.88
CA GLU A 109 11.59 7.02 2.60
C GLU A 109 10.99 6.09 3.66
N GLU A 110 11.78 5.09 4.07
CA GLU A 110 11.34 4.14 5.09
C GLU A 110 11.21 4.84 6.46
N PRO A 111 10.07 4.71 7.15
CA PRO A 111 9.96 5.21 8.52
C PRO A 111 10.97 4.50 9.42
N GLY A 112 11.53 5.23 10.39
CA GLY A 112 12.31 4.61 11.46
C GLY A 112 11.45 3.72 12.34
N ASP A 113 12.09 2.77 13.02
CA ASP A 113 11.43 1.71 13.82
C ASP A 113 10.35 2.25 14.77
N ASP A 114 10.66 3.28 15.57
CA ASP A 114 9.69 3.87 16.52
C ASP A 114 8.40 4.37 15.80
N LYS A 115 8.56 5.01 14.64
CA LYS A 115 7.43 5.52 13.86
C LYS A 115 6.67 4.38 13.18
N LEU A 116 7.37 3.33 12.77
CA LEU A 116 6.72 2.14 12.22
C LEU A 116 5.89 1.44 13.30
N ASP A 117 6.40 1.32 14.52
CA ASP A 117 5.67 0.77 15.66
C ASP A 117 4.41 1.60 15.96
N ASP A 118 4.53 2.93 16.02
CA ASP A 118 3.38 3.84 16.19
C ASP A 118 2.31 3.64 15.09
N ILE A 119 2.75 3.50 13.83
CA ILE A 119 1.84 3.20 12.71
C ILE A 119 1.14 1.86 12.95
N LEU A 120 1.89 0.80 13.28
CA LEU A 120 1.35 -0.54 13.45
C LEU A 120 0.43 -0.66 14.67
N ASP A 121 0.67 0.11 15.73
CA ASP A 121 -0.18 0.16 16.92
C ASP A 121 -1.50 0.91 16.66
N SER A 122 -1.51 1.84 15.71
CA SER A 122 -2.72 2.55 15.29
C SER A 122 -3.67 1.73 14.40
N LEU A 123 -3.19 0.62 13.84
CA LEU A 123 -3.92 -0.22 12.89
C LEU A 123 -4.58 -1.43 13.59
N PRO A 124 -5.68 -1.98 13.06
CA PRO A 124 -6.26 -3.24 13.57
C PRO A 124 -5.20 -4.34 13.71
N PRO A 125 -5.23 -5.17 14.76
CA PRO A 125 -4.20 -6.16 15.05
C PRO A 125 -4.01 -7.16 13.90
N PRO A 126 -2.79 -7.72 13.73
CA PRO A 126 -2.56 -8.71 12.68
C PRO A 126 -3.41 -9.96 12.93
N VAL A 127 -4.06 -10.44 11.88
CA VAL A 127 -4.79 -11.72 11.91
C VAL A 127 -3.77 -12.84 11.71
N PRO A 128 -3.74 -13.89 12.58
CA PRO A 128 -2.85 -15.03 12.41
C PRO A 128 -2.96 -15.63 11.01
N GLU A 129 -1.82 -16.03 10.44
CA GLU A 129 -1.82 -16.86 9.23
C GLU A 129 -1.84 -18.32 9.71
N ASP A 130 -2.95 -19.03 9.43
CA ASP A 130 -3.09 -20.48 9.68
C ASP A 130 -2.07 -21.31 8.88
#